data_AF-A0A8X6XT78-F1
#
_entry.id   AF-A0A8X6XT78-F1
#
_cell.length_a   1.000
_cell.length_b   1.000
_cell.length_c   1.000
_cell.angle_alpha   90.00
_cell.angle_beta   90.00
_cell.angle_gamma   90.00
#
_symmetry.space_group_name_H-M   'P 1'
#
loop_
_entity.id
_entity.type
_entity.pdbx_description
1 polymer ?
#
loop_
_entity_poly.entity_id
_entity_poly.type
_entity_poly.pdbx_seq_one_letter_code
_entity_poly.pdbx_strand_id
1 'polypeptide(L)'
;MLGNVKKEEKRKAGEKDEENGKSGIQNKREQKSRHKNNEEELQERKRKEKIELDEIKNSIVCEVQTFKEGSCPDIEGSIDAGNIENEVRSNLKRLKAEEEAKTVEEGRKMEEERRMNERIALEEEMRLKTERWLVEEQMRHVQEEHKTSLKDEEQKFLQEVSAEDEMLEEQCELIVGIEKEETSVDVIKDKDDLNPIILRKERMDFDEEEIEEEKPKLPKRKLKNLSRKTVAELQQKVNFKASSNILLIPLHRSVKRKYSQDKGGIEKLAWKLPDFI
;
A
#
# COMPACT_ATOMS: atom_id res chain seq x y z
N MET A 1 12.24 37.96 -22.71
CA MET A 1 10.88 37.48 -22.35
C MET A 1 10.92 36.08 -21.70
N LEU A 2 11.79 35.86 -20.69
CA LEU A 2 11.97 34.54 -20.05
C LEU A 2 11.46 34.51 -18.59
N GLY A 3 10.80 35.56 -18.13
CA GLY A 3 10.37 35.72 -16.72
C GLY A 3 9.06 35.02 -16.35
N ASN A 4 8.29 34.51 -17.32
CA ASN A 4 6.95 33.99 -17.06
C ASN A 4 6.87 32.47 -16.89
N VAL A 5 7.86 31.70 -17.35
CA VAL A 5 7.82 30.22 -17.30
C VAL A 5 8.03 29.69 -15.87
N LYS A 6 8.90 30.32 -15.06
CA LYS A 6 9.16 29.90 -13.67
C LYS A 6 7.99 30.14 -12.70
N LYS A 7 6.97 30.92 -13.07
CA LYS A 7 5.81 31.18 -12.20
C LYS A 7 4.70 30.14 -12.35
N GLU A 8 4.68 29.41 -13.45
CA GLU A 8 3.65 28.41 -13.75
C GLU A 8 4.02 27.02 -13.19
N GLU A 9 5.31 26.71 -13.12
CA GLU A 9 5.81 25.45 -12.56
C GLU A 9 5.62 25.35 -11.04
N LYS A 10 5.72 26.48 -10.31
CA LYS A 10 5.41 26.54 -8.87
C LYS A 10 3.93 26.35 -8.54
N ARG A 11 3.00 26.55 -9.49
CA ARG A 11 1.57 26.31 -9.26
C ARG A 11 1.20 24.83 -9.36
N LYS A 12 1.90 24.04 -10.18
CA LYS A 12 1.64 22.59 -10.33
C LYS A 12 2.17 21.73 -9.18
N ALA A 13 3.15 22.21 -8.42
CA ALA A 13 3.67 21.50 -7.24
C ALA A 13 2.72 21.56 -6.03
N GLY A 14 1.95 22.65 -5.87
CA GLY A 14 1.02 22.80 -4.74
C GLY A 14 -0.29 22.00 -4.87
N GLU A 15 -0.69 21.62 -6.08
CA GLU A 15 -1.98 20.95 -6.33
C GLU A 15 -1.94 19.44 -6.05
N LYS A 16 -0.75 18.82 -6.07
CA LYS A 16 -0.58 17.38 -5.77
C LYS A 16 -0.61 17.04 -4.27
N ASP A 17 -0.31 17.98 -3.39
CA ASP A 17 -0.34 17.74 -1.95
C ASP A 17 -1.75 17.80 -1.35
N GLU A 18 -2.70 18.49 -2.01
CA GLU A 18 -4.10 18.54 -1.58
C GLU A 18 -4.90 17.26 -1.91
N GLU A 19 -4.55 16.52 -2.96
CA GLU A 19 -5.25 15.26 -3.30
C GLU A 19 -4.91 14.13 -2.33
N ASN A 20 -3.66 14.05 -1.86
CA ASN A 20 -3.25 13.01 -0.90
C ASN A 20 -3.91 13.19 0.48
N GLY A 21 -4.16 14.44 0.91
CA GLY A 21 -4.85 14.73 2.18
C GLY A 21 -6.33 14.31 2.20
N LYS A 22 -7.03 14.36 1.05
CA LYS A 22 -8.45 14.00 0.95
C LYS A 22 -8.70 12.49 1.05
N SER A 23 -7.78 11.67 0.53
CA SER A 23 -7.88 10.21 0.58
C SER A 23 -7.78 9.64 2.02
N GLY A 24 -6.92 10.21 2.86
CA GLY A 24 -6.77 9.79 4.25
C GLY A 24 -7.98 10.14 5.14
N ILE A 25 -8.65 11.26 4.86
CA ILE A 25 -9.85 11.69 5.61
C ILE A 25 -11.05 10.79 5.28
N GLN A 26 -11.21 10.37 4.02
CA GLN A 26 -12.27 9.45 3.62
C GLN A 26 -12.10 8.08 4.29
N ASN A 27 -10.88 7.55 4.32
CA ASN A 27 -10.61 6.24 4.91
C ASN A 27 -10.87 6.22 6.44
N LYS A 28 -10.51 7.30 7.15
CA LYS A 28 -10.84 7.45 8.59
C LYS A 28 -12.35 7.57 8.85
N ARG A 29 -13.12 8.22 7.96
CA ARG A 29 -14.59 8.28 8.08
C ARG A 29 -15.22 6.92 7.85
N GLU A 30 -14.73 6.16 6.88
CA GLU A 30 -15.24 4.83 6.57
C GLU A 30 -14.97 3.83 7.71
N GLN A 31 -13.76 3.85 8.28
CA GLN A 31 -13.45 3.04 9.47
C GLN A 31 -14.32 3.39 10.69
N LYS A 32 -14.56 4.68 10.94
CA LYS A 32 -15.49 5.11 12.01
C LYS A 32 -16.93 4.66 11.76
N SER A 33 -17.39 4.68 10.50
CA SER A 33 -18.72 4.21 10.14
C SER A 33 -18.88 2.70 10.36
N ARG A 34 -17.85 1.90 10.03
CA ARG A 34 -17.88 0.45 10.26
C ARG A 34 -17.93 0.10 11.74
N HIS A 35 -17.14 0.79 12.58
CA HIS A 35 -17.20 0.59 14.03
C HIS A 35 -18.57 0.91 14.60
N LYS A 36 -19.19 2.01 14.16
CA LYS A 36 -20.53 2.39 14.63
C LYS A 36 -21.59 1.36 14.24
N ASN A 37 -21.56 0.85 13.01
CA ASN A 37 -22.50 -0.18 12.56
C ASN A 37 -22.34 -1.49 13.35
N ASN A 38 -21.11 -1.91 13.64
CA ASN A 38 -20.86 -3.12 14.43
C ASN A 38 -21.35 -2.96 15.89
N GLU A 39 -21.23 -1.76 16.46
CA GLU A 39 -21.73 -1.47 17.81
C GLU A 39 -23.27 -1.47 17.86
N GLU A 40 -23.93 -0.89 16.86
CA GLU A 40 -25.40 -0.93 16.72
C GLU A 40 -25.92 -2.36 16.53
N GLU A 41 -25.25 -3.18 15.71
CA GLU A 41 -25.63 -4.59 15.51
C GLU A 41 -25.48 -5.41 16.80
N LEU A 42 -24.41 -5.19 17.57
CA LEU A 42 -24.21 -5.85 18.86
C LEU A 42 -25.30 -5.45 19.87
N GLN A 43 -25.70 -4.17 19.89
CA GLN A 43 -26.80 -3.71 20.74
C GLN A 43 -28.14 -4.32 20.32
N GLU A 44 -28.40 -4.46 19.02
CA GLU A 44 -29.63 -5.10 18.52
C GLU A 44 -29.71 -6.58 18.92
N ARG A 45 -28.59 -7.32 18.83
CA ARG A 45 -28.52 -8.72 19.28
C ARG A 45 -28.84 -8.86 20.78
N LYS A 46 -28.24 -8.00 21.62
CA LYS A 46 -28.52 -7.96 23.06
C LYS A 46 -29.98 -7.65 23.38
N ARG A 47 -30.65 -6.81 22.57
CA ARG A 47 -32.09 -6.53 22.74
C ARG A 47 -32.94 -7.74 22.37
N LYS A 48 -32.62 -8.45 21.28
CA LYS A 48 -33.33 -9.67 20.87
C LYS A 48 -33.21 -10.78 21.89
N GLU A 49 -31.99 -11.04 22.38
CA GLU A 49 -31.73 -12.02 23.42
C GLU A 49 -32.48 -11.72 24.72
N LYS A 50 -32.57 -10.43 25.11
CA LYS A 50 -33.37 -10.02 26.25
C LYS A 50 -34.86 -10.31 26.07
N ILE A 51 -35.41 -10.06 24.88
CA ILE A 51 -36.82 -10.34 24.56
C ILE A 51 -37.09 -11.84 24.65
N GLU A 52 -36.23 -12.69 24.05
CA GLU A 52 -36.36 -14.15 24.12
C GLU A 52 -36.32 -14.66 25.57
N LEU A 53 -35.41 -14.13 26.40
CA LEU A 53 -35.35 -14.49 27.82
C LEU A 53 -36.61 -14.09 28.59
N ASP A 54 -37.20 -12.93 28.28
CA ASP A 54 -38.42 -12.47 28.92
C ASP A 54 -39.64 -13.30 28.44
N GLU A 55 -39.69 -13.73 27.17
CA GLU A 55 -40.70 -14.67 26.65
C GLU A 55 -40.63 -16.03 27.34
N ILE A 56 -39.42 -16.59 27.50
CA ILE A 56 -39.22 -17.88 28.20
C ILE A 56 -39.65 -17.76 29.66
N LYS A 57 -39.28 -16.67 30.35
CA LYS A 57 -39.71 -16.43 31.74
C LYS A 57 -41.23 -16.36 31.85
N ASN A 58 -41.89 -15.65 30.94
CA ASN A 58 -43.35 -15.54 30.93
C ASN A 58 -44.00 -16.90 30.67
N SER A 59 -43.46 -17.71 29.75
CA SER A 59 -43.94 -19.07 29.49
C SER A 59 -43.87 -19.96 30.73
N ILE A 60 -42.75 -19.94 31.46
CA ILE A 60 -42.57 -20.71 32.71
C ILE A 60 -43.55 -20.24 33.78
N VAL A 61 -43.75 -18.93 33.93
CA VAL A 61 -44.72 -18.38 34.90
C VAL A 61 -46.14 -18.86 34.58
N CYS A 62 -46.53 -18.88 33.30
CA CYS A 62 -47.82 -19.41 32.86
C CYS A 62 -47.98 -20.90 33.19
N GLU A 63 -46.97 -21.74 32.92
CA GLU A 63 -47.00 -23.17 33.25
C GLU A 63 -47.11 -23.42 34.76
N VAL A 64 -46.37 -22.66 35.58
CA VAL A 64 -46.46 -22.78 37.04
C VAL A 64 -47.84 -22.36 37.55
N GLN A 65 -48.47 -21.38 36.90
CA GLN A 65 -49.79 -20.91 37.29
C GLN A 65 -50.90 -21.90 36.91
N THR A 66 -50.83 -22.52 35.73
CA THR A 66 -51.79 -23.60 35.36
C THR A 66 -51.66 -24.81 36.29
N PHE A 67 -50.46 -25.11 36.79
CA PHE A 67 -50.25 -26.16 37.78
C PHE A 67 -50.93 -25.85 39.13
N LYS A 68 -50.96 -24.56 39.53
CA LYS A 68 -51.63 -24.11 40.77
C LYS A 68 -53.15 -24.10 40.65
N GLU A 69 -53.70 -23.91 39.45
CA GLU A 69 -55.14 -23.78 39.21
C GLU A 69 -55.89 -25.12 39.05
N GLY A 70 -55.21 -26.26 39.25
CA GLY A 70 -55.86 -27.44 39.82
C GLY A 70 -56.50 -28.42 38.84
N SER A 71 -55.70 -29.05 37.99
CA SER A 71 -56.04 -30.36 37.40
C SER A 71 -54.83 -31.28 37.46
N CYS A 72 -54.56 -31.81 38.65
CA CYS A 72 -53.62 -32.91 38.81
C CYS A 72 -54.42 -34.22 38.77
N PRO A 73 -54.11 -35.16 37.86
CA PRO A 73 -54.57 -36.54 38.00
C PRO A 73 -54.01 -37.11 39.32
N ASP A 74 -54.82 -37.91 40.02
CA ASP A 74 -54.46 -38.57 41.28
C ASP A 74 -53.24 -39.50 41.09
N ILE A 75 -52.05 -38.94 41.25
CA ILE A 75 -50.80 -39.69 41.31
C ILE A 75 -50.51 -39.90 42.80
N GLU A 76 -50.94 -41.04 43.33
CA GLU A 76 -50.64 -41.51 44.69
C GLU A 76 -49.14 -41.84 44.81
N GLY A 77 -48.31 -40.82 44.90
CA GLY A 77 -46.87 -40.93 45.17
C GLY A 77 -46.46 -39.81 46.10
N SER A 78 -46.24 -40.11 47.38
CA SER A 78 -45.70 -39.17 48.36
C SER A 78 -44.25 -38.86 48.00
N ILE A 79 -44.05 -37.92 47.07
CA ILE A 79 -42.74 -37.36 46.79
C ILE A 79 -42.50 -36.26 47.84
N ASP A 80 -41.42 -36.43 48.59
CA ASP A 80 -41.06 -35.54 49.69
C ASP A 80 -40.65 -34.15 49.15
N ALA A 81 -41.61 -33.20 49.16
CA ALA A 81 -41.47 -31.88 48.56
C ALA A 81 -40.23 -31.10 49.06
N GLY A 82 -39.80 -31.36 50.30
CA GLY A 82 -38.59 -30.74 50.87
C GLY A 82 -37.30 -31.15 50.17
N ASN A 83 -37.24 -32.34 49.57
CA ASN A 83 -36.04 -32.80 48.87
C ASN A 83 -35.90 -32.10 47.50
N ILE A 84 -37.03 -31.87 46.81
CA ILE A 84 -37.06 -31.17 45.52
C ILE A 84 -36.64 -29.71 45.67
N GLU A 85 -37.13 -28.99 46.69
CA GLU A 85 -36.77 -27.58 46.90
C GLU A 85 -35.27 -27.38 47.15
N ASN A 86 -34.65 -28.29 47.92
CA ASN A 86 -33.22 -28.26 48.19
C ASN A 86 -32.39 -28.55 46.93
N GLU A 87 -32.83 -29.52 46.11
CA GLU A 87 -32.17 -29.83 44.84
C GLU A 87 -32.27 -28.65 43.86
N VAL A 88 -33.44 -28.03 43.71
CA VAL A 88 -33.63 -26.84 42.86
C VAL A 88 -32.75 -25.69 43.33
N ARG A 89 -32.69 -25.42 44.65
CA ARG A 89 -31.84 -24.37 45.21
C ARG A 89 -30.35 -24.64 44.99
N SER A 90 -29.92 -25.89 45.12
CA SER A 90 -28.54 -26.32 44.86
C SER A 90 -28.17 -26.13 43.39
N ASN A 91 -29.02 -26.59 42.48
CA ASN A 91 -28.84 -26.44 41.03
C ASN A 91 -28.82 -24.97 40.61
N LEU A 92 -29.68 -24.12 41.19
CA LEU A 92 -29.66 -22.68 40.93
C LEU A 92 -28.34 -22.02 41.35
N LYS A 93 -27.78 -22.42 42.50
CA LYS A 93 -26.45 -21.94 42.94
C LYS A 93 -25.35 -22.40 41.99
N ARG A 94 -25.39 -23.65 41.53
CA ARG A 94 -24.41 -24.17 40.56
C ARG A 94 -24.48 -23.44 39.23
N LEU A 95 -25.68 -23.20 38.71
CA LEU A 95 -25.89 -22.46 37.47
C LEU A 95 -25.39 -21.01 37.55
N LYS A 96 -25.67 -20.30 38.66
CA LYS A 96 -25.12 -18.95 38.88
C LYS A 96 -23.60 -18.93 38.92
N ALA A 97 -22.98 -19.87 39.63
CA ALA A 97 -21.52 -19.97 39.68
C ALA A 97 -20.91 -20.31 38.31
N GLU A 98 -21.57 -21.15 37.52
CA GLU A 98 -21.14 -21.48 36.16
C GLU A 98 -21.28 -20.26 35.21
N GLU A 99 -22.35 -19.50 35.32
CA GLU A 99 -22.56 -18.26 34.56
C GLU A 99 -21.51 -17.20 34.92
N GLU A 100 -21.26 -16.98 36.21
CA GLU A 100 -20.19 -16.09 36.68
C GLU A 100 -18.82 -16.54 36.16
N ALA A 101 -18.50 -17.84 36.22
CA ALA A 101 -17.25 -18.37 35.68
C ALA A 101 -17.12 -18.14 34.16
N LYS A 102 -18.20 -18.32 33.39
CA LYS A 102 -18.21 -18.05 31.95
C LYS A 102 -17.95 -16.57 31.66
N THR A 103 -18.59 -15.65 32.37
CA THR A 103 -18.35 -14.20 32.18
C THR A 103 -16.90 -13.79 32.48
N VAL A 104 -16.29 -14.37 33.53
CA VAL A 104 -14.88 -14.13 33.86
C VAL A 104 -13.95 -14.69 32.77
N GLU A 105 -14.24 -15.88 32.25
CA GLU A 105 -13.44 -16.48 31.19
C GLU A 105 -13.56 -15.72 29.86
N GLU A 106 -14.75 -15.24 29.50
CA GLU A 106 -14.95 -14.36 28.34
C GLU A 106 -14.20 -13.03 28.50
N GLY A 107 -14.24 -12.43 29.69
CA GLY A 107 -13.44 -11.24 30.01
C GLY A 107 -11.94 -11.47 29.84
N ARG A 108 -11.43 -12.63 30.27
CA ARG A 108 -10.02 -13.02 30.07
C ARG A 108 -9.68 -13.19 28.60
N LYS A 109 -10.54 -13.85 27.81
CA LYS A 109 -10.34 -14.02 26.37
C LYS A 109 -10.31 -12.68 25.63
N MET A 110 -11.22 -11.76 25.95
CA MET A 110 -11.21 -10.41 25.37
C MET A 110 -9.93 -9.62 25.72
N GLU A 111 -9.44 -9.72 26.96
CA GLU A 111 -8.20 -9.05 27.36
C GLU A 111 -6.96 -9.66 26.68
N GLU A 112 -6.91 -10.98 26.50
CA GLU A 112 -5.85 -11.66 25.76
C GLU A 112 -5.86 -11.26 24.27
N GLU A 113 -7.03 -11.18 23.65
CA GLU A 113 -7.21 -10.69 22.28
C GLU A 113 -6.76 -9.22 22.15
N ARG A 114 -7.14 -8.36 23.11
CA ARG A 114 -6.70 -6.95 23.16
C ARG A 114 -5.16 -6.85 23.19
N ARG A 115 -4.49 -7.65 24.03
CA ARG A 115 -3.01 -7.70 24.08
C ARG A 115 -2.39 -8.24 22.81
N MET A 116 -3.01 -9.21 22.15
CA MET A 116 -2.56 -9.70 20.85
C MET A 116 -2.66 -8.62 19.78
N ASN A 117 -3.77 -7.89 19.72
CA ASN A 117 -3.98 -6.78 18.80
C ASN A 117 -3.00 -5.62 19.05
N GLU A 118 -2.70 -5.30 20.31
CA GLU A 118 -1.66 -4.32 20.65
C GLU A 118 -0.27 -4.72 20.14
N ARG A 119 0.10 -6.02 20.25
CA ARG A 119 1.36 -6.52 19.71
C ARG A 119 1.43 -6.41 18.19
N ILE A 120 0.35 -6.79 17.50
CA ILE A 120 0.26 -6.67 16.04
C ILE A 120 0.39 -5.21 15.61
N ALA A 121 -0.29 -4.29 16.29
CA ALA A 121 -0.22 -2.86 15.99
C ALA A 121 1.21 -2.30 16.16
N LEU A 122 1.93 -2.72 17.20
CA LEU A 122 3.33 -2.31 17.43
C LEU A 122 4.27 -2.88 16.37
N GLU A 123 4.07 -4.13 15.96
CA GLU A 123 4.85 -4.75 14.87
C GLU A 123 4.61 -4.04 13.53
N GLU A 124 3.36 -3.68 13.22
CA GLU A 124 3.03 -2.88 12.04
C GLU A 124 3.66 -1.47 12.08
N GLU A 125 3.65 -0.80 13.24
CA GLU A 125 4.29 0.50 13.41
C GLU A 125 5.80 0.42 13.14
N MET A 126 6.47 -0.60 13.68
CA MET A 126 7.90 -0.84 13.43
C MET A 126 8.17 -1.13 11.95
N ARG A 127 7.31 -1.92 11.30
CA ARG A 127 7.41 -2.19 9.85
C ARG A 127 7.29 -0.89 9.04
N LEU A 128 6.28 -0.07 9.31
CA LEU A 128 6.08 1.21 8.63
C LEU A 128 7.25 2.18 8.87
N LYS A 129 7.87 2.16 10.06
CA LYS A 129 9.05 2.95 10.37
C LYS A 129 10.26 2.52 9.52
N THR A 130 10.46 1.21 9.34
CA THR A 130 11.52 0.70 8.47
C THR A 130 11.28 1.02 6.99
N GLU A 131 10.04 0.89 6.51
CA GLU A 131 9.67 1.27 5.14
C GLU A 131 9.90 2.77 4.89
N ARG A 132 9.51 3.63 5.83
CA ARG A 132 9.75 5.08 5.74
C ARG A 132 11.24 5.40 5.68
N TRP A 133 12.05 4.79 6.55
CA TRP A 133 13.49 5.00 6.54
C TRP A 133 14.11 4.58 5.20
N LEU A 134 13.67 3.46 4.61
CA LEU A 134 14.17 3.00 3.32
C LEU A 134 13.84 3.99 2.20
N VAL A 135 12.64 4.58 2.20
CA VAL A 135 12.24 5.60 1.22
C VAL A 135 13.05 6.88 1.40
N GLU A 136 13.25 7.33 2.64
CA GLU A 136 14.09 8.50 2.95
C GLU A 136 15.54 8.30 2.48
N GLU A 137 16.09 7.09 2.68
CA GLU A 137 17.45 6.76 2.25
C GLU A 137 17.57 6.70 0.72
N GLN A 138 16.58 6.12 0.03
CA GLN A 138 16.53 6.15 -1.44
C GLN A 138 16.45 7.57 -1.99
N MET A 139 15.64 8.44 -1.37
CA MET A 139 15.56 9.84 -1.76
C MET A 139 16.90 10.57 -1.54
N ARG A 140 17.60 10.28 -0.43
CA ARG A 140 18.92 10.83 -0.16
C ARG A 140 19.92 10.41 -1.23
N HIS A 141 19.95 9.13 -1.59
CA HIS A 141 20.84 8.61 -2.64
C HIS A 141 20.60 9.32 -3.98
N VAL A 142 19.34 9.48 -4.38
CA VAL A 142 18.99 10.19 -5.62
C VAL A 142 19.44 11.66 -5.58
N GLN A 143 19.34 12.32 -4.42
CA GLN A 143 19.82 13.70 -4.25
C GLN A 143 21.34 13.79 -4.33
N GLU A 144 22.06 12.81 -3.78
CA GLU A 144 23.53 12.73 -3.85
C GLU A 144 24.03 12.43 -5.27
N GLU A 145 23.38 11.52 -5.99
CA GLU A 145 23.63 11.25 -7.41
C GLU A 145 23.39 12.49 -8.26
N HIS A 146 22.29 13.20 -8.06
CA HIS A 146 22.02 14.43 -8.79
C HIS A 146 23.06 15.52 -8.49
N LYS A 147 23.49 15.65 -7.23
CA LYS A 147 24.52 16.61 -6.83
C LYS A 147 25.90 16.28 -7.41
N THR A 148 26.23 14.99 -7.55
CA THR A 148 27.49 14.56 -8.18
C THR A 148 27.43 14.75 -9.69
N SER A 149 26.33 14.37 -10.34
CA SER A 149 26.09 14.64 -11.77
C SER A 149 26.23 16.12 -12.13
N LEU A 150 25.67 17.03 -11.33
CA LEU A 150 25.81 18.47 -11.56
C LEU A 150 27.26 18.97 -11.46
N LYS A 151 28.06 18.39 -10.56
CA LYS A 151 29.48 18.74 -10.44
C LYS A 151 30.30 18.22 -11.62
N ASP A 152 29.97 17.02 -12.10
CA ASP A 152 30.63 16.43 -13.25
C ASP A 152 30.30 17.21 -14.53
N GLU A 153 29.04 17.67 -14.68
CA GLU A 153 28.63 18.58 -15.75
C GLU A 153 29.33 19.94 -15.65
N GLU A 154 29.44 20.53 -14.46
CA GLU A 154 30.17 21.79 -14.24
C GLU A 154 31.66 21.65 -14.60
N GLN A 155 32.30 20.53 -14.20
CA GLN A 155 33.69 20.26 -14.59
C GLN A 155 33.86 20.06 -16.10
N LYS A 156 32.92 19.35 -16.74
CA LYS A 156 32.92 19.16 -18.19
C LYS A 156 32.78 20.49 -18.92
N PHE A 157 31.89 21.37 -18.46
CA PHE A 157 31.71 22.71 -19.02
C PHE A 157 33.00 23.55 -18.88
N LEU A 158 33.67 23.50 -17.72
CA LEU A 158 34.95 24.21 -17.54
C LEU A 158 36.06 23.67 -18.44
N GLN A 159 36.10 22.36 -18.70
CA GLN A 159 37.04 21.78 -19.67
C GLN A 159 36.74 22.22 -21.09
N GLU A 160 35.47 22.30 -21.49
CA GLU A 160 35.06 22.75 -22.81
C GLU A 160 35.44 24.22 -23.04
N VAL A 161 35.18 25.10 -22.06
CA VAL A 161 35.60 26.52 -22.12
C VAL A 161 37.12 26.65 -22.18
N SER A 162 37.87 25.87 -21.40
CA SER A 162 39.34 25.89 -21.45
C SER A 162 39.89 25.44 -22.81
N ALA A 163 39.26 24.44 -23.44
CA ALA A 163 39.66 23.97 -24.77
C ALA A 163 39.32 25.00 -25.87
N GLU A 164 38.19 25.72 -25.74
CA GLU A 164 37.85 26.83 -26.62
C GLU A 164 38.87 27.98 -26.53
N ASP A 165 39.30 28.33 -25.31
CA ASP A 165 40.32 29.36 -25.08
C ASP A 165 41.68 28.97 -25.71
N GLU A 166 42.12 27.71 -25.59
CA GLU A 166 43.34 27.20 -26.23
C GLU A 166 43.27 27.30 -27.76
N MET A 167 42.14 26.92 -28.37
CA MET A 167 41.97 27.06 -29.83
C MET A 167 41.96 28.53 -30.30
N LEU A 168 41.42 29.43 -29.49
CA LEU A 168 41.43 30.87 -29.76
C LEU A 168 42.86 31.43 -29.69
N GLU A 169 43.66 30.98 -28.71
CA GLU A 169 45.07 31.35 -28.59
C GLU A 169 45.89 30.88 -29.81
N GLU A 170 45.70 29.63 -30.26
CA GLU A 170 46.31 29.11 -31.49
C GLU A 170 45.93 29.93 -32.74
N GLN A 171 44.66 30.34 -32.88
CA GLN A 171 44.24 31.22 -33.97
C GLN A 171 44.91 32.60 -33.91
N CYS A 172 45.06 33.17 -32.71
CA CYS A 172 45.71 34.47 -32.53
C CYS A 172 47.20 34.40 -32.90
N GLU A 173 47.91 33.33 -32.51
CA GLU A 173 49.31 33.11 -32.92
C GLU A 173 49.45 32.99 -34.44
N LEU A 174 48.52 32.29 -35.10
CA LEU A 174 48.50 32.15 -36.55
C LEU A 174 48.35 33.51 -37.26
N ILE A 175 47.45 34.36 -36.78
CA ILE A 175 47.20 35.71 -37.34
C ILE A 175 48.43 36.61 -37.16
N VAL A 176 49.06 36.61 -35.98
CA VAL A 176 50.27 37.40 -35.70
C VAL A 176 51.47 36.92 -36.53
N GLY A 177 51.53 35.63 -36.88
CA GLY A 177 52.54 35.08 -37.79
C GLY A 177 52.41 35.62 -39.21
N ILE A 178 51.19 35.75 -39.74
CA ILE A 178 50.91 36.23 -41.10
C ILE A 178 51.26 37.72 -41.24
N GLU A 179 50.99 38.55 -40.23
CA GLU A 179 51.30 39.99 -40.28
C GLU A 179 52.80 40.32 -40.36
N LYS A 180 53.68 39.38 -39.96
CA LYS A 180 55.14 39.56 -40.07
C LYS A 180 55.70 39.21 -41.46
N GLU A 181 54.95 38.51 -42.30
CA GLU A 181 55.41 38.08 -43.63
C GLU A 181 54.92 38.99 -44.79
N GLU A 182 53.88 39.81 -44.59
CA GLU A 182 53.32 40.67 -45.64
C GLU A 182 53.78 42.15 -45.62
N THR A 183 54.85 42.50 -44.90
CA THR A 183 55.38 43.89 -44.87
C THR A 183 56.28 44.27 -46.06
N SER A 184 56.10 43.65 -47.23
CA SER A 184 56.74 44.09 -48.48
C SER A 184 55.84 43.92 -49.71
N VAL A 185 54.67 44.55 -49.73
CA VAL A 185 53.91 44.73 -50.97
C VAL A 185 53.48 46.18 -51.09
N ASP A 186 53.99 46.82 -52.14
CA ASP A 186 53.82 48.23 -52.45
C ASP A 186 52.36 48.61 -52.72
N VAL A 187 52.07 49.82 -52.23
CA VAL A 187 50.89 50.66 -52.39
C VAL A 187 50.31 50.65 -53.81
N ILE A 188 49.05 50.20 -53.94
CA ILE A 188 48.16 50.64 -55.03
C ILE A 188 46.90 51.22 -54.39
N LYS A 189 46.74 52.53 -54.58
CA LYS A 189 45.54 53.30 -54.27
C LYS A 189 44.51 53.08 -55.38
N ASP A 190 43.37 52.50 -55.04
CA ASP A 190 42.07 52.66 -55.74
C ASP A 190 41.01 52.28 -54.67
N LYS A 191 40.34 53.23 -54.01
CA LYS A 191 39.09 53.89 -54.40
C LYS A 191 37.95 52.95 -54.80
N ASP A 192 36.92 53.05 -53.95
CA ASP A 192 35.49 52.94 -54.22
C ASP A 192 34.78 51.60 -53.90
N ASP A 193 33.79 51.75 -53.01
CA ASP A 193 32.53 51.02 -52.90
C ASP A 193 32.55 49.53 -52.54
N LEU A 194 32.71 49.24 -51.24
CA LEU A 194 32.25 47.99 -50.64
C LEU A 194 31.22 48.25 -49.55
N ASN A 195 29.97 47.96 -49.91
CA ASN A 195 28.81 47.86 -49.04
C ASN A 195 29.15 47.09 -47.75
N PRO A 196 28.69 47.54 -46.57
CA PRO A 196 28.74 46.70 -45.38
C PRO A 196 27.86 45.47 -45.64
N ILE A 197 28.52 44.32 -45.85
CA ILE A 197 27.87 43.02 -45.90
C ILE A 197 27.03 42.90 -44.64
N ILE A 198 25.72 42.91 -44.89
CA ILE A 198 24.69 42.58 -43.94
C ILE A 198 25.03 41.18 -43.46
N LEU A 199 25.58 41.08 -42.25
CA LEU A 199 25.62 39.87 -41.45
C LEU A 199 24.17 39.47 -41.17
N ARG A 200 23.52 38.87 -42.18
CA ARG A 200 22.33 38.07 -41.99
C ARG A 200 22.80 36.88 -41.18
N LYS A 201 22.61 37.00 -39.89
CA LYS A 201 22.45 35.89 -38.95
C LYS A 201 21.28 35.06 -39.47
N GLU A 202 21.54 34.25 -40.50
CA GLU A 202 20.73 33.07 -40.76
C GLU A 202 20.72 32.33 -39.44
N ARG A 203 19.52 32.16 -38.91
CA ARG A 203 19.28 31.14 -37.90
C ARG A 203 19.69 29.86 -38.60
N MET A 204 20.87 29.34 -38.27
CA MET A 204 21.09 27.92 -38.45
C MET A 204 20.02 27.28 -37.57
N ASP A 205 18.94 26.88 -38.21
CA ASP A 205 18.14 25.79 -37.73
C ASP A 205 19.12 24.63 -37.70
N PHE A 206 19.79 24.46 -36.54
CA PHE A 206 20.33 23.17 -36.16
C PHE A 206 19.09 22.29 -36.16
N ASP A 207 18.86 21.60 -37.27
CA ASP A 207 18.14 20.35 -37.24
C ASP A 207 18.76 19.61 -36.07
N GLU A 208 18.02 19.55 -34.96
CA GLU A 208 18.25 18.59 -33.90
C GLU A 208 18.25 17.26 -34.63
N GLU A 209 19.44 16.83 -35.09
CA GLU A 209 19.76 15.44 -35.25
C GLU A 209 19.40 14.87 -33.89
N GLU A 210 18.18 14.33 -33.84
CA GLU A 210 17.71 13.39 -32.86
C GLU A 210 18.80 12.33 -32.86
N ILE A 211 19.80 12.55 -31.99
CA ILE A 211 20.76 11.56 -31.58
C ILE A 211 19.84 10.50 -31.01
N GLU A 212 19.42 9.57 -31.87
CA GLU A 212 18.74 8.34 -31.52
C GLU A 212 19.72 7.69 -30.55
N GLU A 213 19.57 8.00 -29.26
CA GLU A 213 20.30 7.36 -28.19
C GLU A 213 20.16 5.89 -28.46
N GLU A 214 21.26 5.28 -28.94
CA GLU A 214 21.27 3.97 -29.55
C GLU A 214 20.85 3.01 -28.47
N LYS A 215 19.54 2.75 -28.39
CA LYS A 215 18.94 1.95 -27.32
C LYS A 215 19.70 0.64 -27.36
N PRO A 216 20.41 0.28 -26.29
CA PRO A 216 21.32 -0.86 -26.33
C PRO A 216 20.53 -2.05 -26.86
N LYS A 217 21.04 -2.68 -27.93
CA LYS A 217 20.41 -3.83 -28.61
C LYS A 217 20.35 -5.01 -27.65
N LEU A 218 19.42 -4.94 -26.70
CA LEU A 218 19.16 -5.99 -25.76
C LEU A 218 18.54 -7.16 -26.53
N PRO A 219 18.94 -8.41 -26.22
CA PRO A 219 18.37 -9.58 -26.87
C PRO A 219 16.85 -9.59 -26.69
N LYS A 220 16.09 -9.98 -27.74
CA LYS A 220 14.61 -10.00 -27.76
C LYS A 220 13.97 -10.63 -26.51
N ARG A 221 14.67 -11.57 -25.87
CA ARG A 221 14.26 -12.24 -24.63
C ARG A 221 14.25 -11.33 -23.41
N LYS A 222 15.18 -10.38 -23.29
CA LYS A 222 15.23 -9.38 -22.20
C LYS A 222 14.21 -8.27 -22.40
N LEU A 223 14.00 -7.82 -23.64
CA LEU A 223 12.99 -6.80 -23.98
C LEU A 223 11.58 -7.26 -23.57
N LYS A 224 11.26 -8.54 -23.81
CA LYS A 224 9.97 -9.12 -23.41
C LYS A 224 9.77 -9.20 -21.89
N ASN A 225 10.84 -9.26 -21.10
CA ASN A 225 10.74 -9.24 -19.64
C ASN A 225 10.58 -7.82 -19.10
N LEU A 226 11.22 -6.83 -19.72
CA LEU A 226 11.08 -5.40 -19.38
C LEU A 226 9.69 -4.86 -19.72
N SER A 227 9.06 -5.37 -20.79
CA SER A 227 7.67 -5.00 -21.15
C SER A 227 6.60 -5.54 -20.20
N ARG A 228 6.95 -6.39 -19.23
CA ARG A 228 5.99 -6.93 -18.27
C ARG A 228 5.71 -5.88 -17.21
N LYS A 229 4.44 -5.47 -17.11
CA LYS A 229 3.95 -4.61 -16.03
C LYS A 229 4.27 -5.24 -14.68
N THR A 230 4.63 -4.40 -13.72
CA THR A 230 4.84 -4.82 -12.34
C THR A 230 3.53 -5.29 -11.71
N VAL A 231 3.63 -6.10 -10.64
CA VAL A 231 2.44 -6.58 -9.91
C VAL A 231 1.63 -5.42 -9.34
N ALA A 232 2.30 -4.35 -8.89
CA ALA A 232 1.66 -3.15 -8.36
C ALA A 232 0.83 -2.41 -9.43
N GLU A 233 1.38 -2.22 -10.64
CA GLU A 233 0.65 -1.62 -11.77
C GLU A 233 -0.58 -2.45 -12.18
N LEU A 234 -0.47 -3.77 -12.09
CA LEU A 234 -1.60 -4.67 -12.35
C LEU A 234 -2.65 -4.58 -11.25
N GLN A 235 -2.28 -4.60 -9.97
CA GLN A 235 -3.22 -4.45 -8.86
C GLN A 235 -4.01 -3.13 -8.92
N GLN A 236 -3.35 -2.02 -9.30
CA GLN A 236 -4.04 -0.73 -9.49
C GLN A 236 -5.06 -0.75 -10.64
N LYS A 237 -4.79 -1.49 -11.73
CA LYS A 237 -5.71 -1.63 -12.88
C LYS A 237 -6.79 -2.68 -12.64
N VAL A 238 -6.49 -3.69 -11.85
CA VAL A 238 -7.40 -4.76 -11.47
C VAL A 238 -8.13 -4.36 -10.17
N ASN A 239 -8.81 -3.21 -10.21
CA ASN A 239 -10.00 -2.94 -9.37
C ASN A 239 -11.22 -3.73 -9.87
N PHE A 240 -11.00 -4.71 -10.74
CA PHE A 240 -12.01 -5.69 -11.07
C PHE A 240 -12.45 -6.33 -9.77
N LYS A 241 -13.75 -6.22 -9.49
CA LYS A 241 -14.52 -7.21 -8.75
C LYS A 241 -13.97 -8.58 -9.16
N ALA A 242 -13.03 -9.13 -8.40
CA ALA A 242 -12.74 -10.55 -8.42
C ALA A 242 -14.10 -11.17 -8.16
N SER A 243 -14.73 -11.68 -9.21
CA SER A 243 -16.13 -12.06 -9.11
C SER A 243 -16.21 -13.03 -7.95
N SER A 244 -17.11 -12.75 -7.00
CA SER A 244 -17.16 -13.37 -5.67
C SER A 244 -17.22 -14.91 -5.69
N ASN A 245 -17.43 -15.50 -6.86
CA ASN A 245 -17.58 -16.93 -7.10
C ASN A 245 -16.46 -17.55 -7.97
N ILE A 246 -15.31 -16.90 -8.18
CA ILE A 246 -14.17 -17.55 -8.86
C ILE A 246 -13.50 -18.54 -7.90
N LEU A 247 -13.46 -19.80 -8.32
CA LEU A 247 -12.63 -20.81 -7.70
C LEU A 247 -11.16 -20.54 -8.05
N LEU A 248 -10.33 -20.33 -7.03
CA LEU A 248 -8.90 -20.13 -7.21
C LEU A 248 -8.23 -21.42 -7.68
N ILE A 249 -7.20 -21.27 -8.52
CA ILE A 249 -6.36 -22.40 -8.94
C ILE A 249 -5.71 -23.02 -7.70
N PRO A 250 -5.74 -24.35 -7.52
CA PRO A 250 -5.10 -25.00 -6.38
C PRO A 250 -3.61 -24.66 -6.25
N LEU A 251 -3.18 -24.32 -5.03
CA LEU A 251 -1.83 -23.83 -4.74
C LEU A 251 -0.71 -24.84 -5.04
N HIS A 252 -1.00 -26.14 -5.05
CA HIS A 252 0.00 -27.17 -5.27
C HIS A 252 0.60 -27.17 -6.69
N ARG A 253 0.01 -26.44 -7.65
CA ARG A 253 0.51 -26.35 -9.03
C ARG A 253 1.90 -25.71 -9.12
N SER A 254 2.23 -24.78 -8.23
CA SER A 254 3.54 -24.10 -8.21
C SER A 254 4.57 -24.81 -7.32
N VAL A 255 4.16 -25.84 -6.57
CA VAL A 255 5.04 -26.57 -5.65
C VAL A 255 5.73 -27.69 -6.43
N LYS A 256 7.06 -27.80 -6.30
CA LYS A 256 7.86 -28.84 -7.00
C LYS A 256 7.54 -30.28 -6.57
N ARG A 257 6.89 -30.45 -5.42
CA ARG A 257 6.57 -31.75 -4.82
C ARG A 257 5.26 -32.29 -5.38
N LYS A 258 5.16 -33.62 -5.53
CA LYS A 258 3.88 -34.22 -5.94
C LYS A 258 2.86 -34.05 -4.81
N TYR A 259 1.60 -33.82 -5.18
CA TYR A 259 0.50 -33.38 -4.30
C TYR A 259 0.39 -34.07 -2.92
N SER A 260 0.76 -35.36 -2.81
CA SER A 260 0.57 -36.14 -1.58
C SER A 260 1.86 -36.57 -0.88
N GLN A 261 3.04 -36.12 -1.32
CA GLN A 261 4.32 -36.65 -0.81
C GLN A 261 4.70 -36.13 0.58
N ASP A 262 4.19 -34.98 1.02
CA ASP A 262 4.62 -34.35 2.28
C ASP A 262 3.92 -34.87 3.53
N LYS A 263 2.83 -35.63 3.38
CA LYS A 263 2.04 -36.14 4.51
C LYS A 263 2.40 -37.59 4.86
N GLY A 264 3.44 -38.16 4.26
CA GLY A 264 3.81 -39.57 4.44
C GLY A 264 4.21 -39.96 5.88
N GLY A 265 4.58 -38.99 6.73
CA GLY A 265 4.94 -39.24 8.13
C GLY A 265 3.83 -38.96 9.15
N ILE A 266 2.65 -38.50 8.70
CA ILE A 266 1.52 -38.22 9.60
C ILE A 266 0.54 -39.38 9.44
N GLU A 267 0.47 -40.23 10.46
CA GLU A 267 -0.49 -41.33 10.52
C GLU A 267 -1.92 -40.75 10.50
N LYS A 268 -2.67 -41.06 9.45
CA LYS A 268 -4.08 -40.66 9.36
C LYS A 268 -4.91 -41.68 10.13
N LEU A 269 -5.82 -41.20 10.98
CA LEU A 269 -6.82 -42.06 11.62
C LEU A 269 -7.56 -42.87 10.55
N ALA A 270 -7.83 -44.14 10.87
CA ALA A 270 -8.76 -44.95 10.09
C ALA A 270 -10.13 -44.26 10.03
N TRP A 271 -10.93 -44.65 9.04
CA TRP A 271 -12.27 -44.09 8.83
C TRP A 271 -13.09 -44.15 10.13
N LYS A 272 -13.48 -42.99 10.66
CA LYS A 272 -14.44 -42.90 11.77
C LYS A 272 -15.87 -42.94 11.21
N LEU A 273 -16.64 -43.95 11.62
CA LEU A 273 -18.07 -43.99 11.32
C LEU A 273 -18.76 -42.74 11.90
N PRO A 274 -19.69 -42.09 11.18
CA PRO A 274 -20.57 -41.10 11.77
C PRO A 274 -21.34 -41.70 12.95
N ASP A 275 -21.50 -40.93 14.03
CA ASP A 275 -22.04 -41.43 15.30
C ASP A 275 -23.52 -41.91 15.23
N PHE A 276 -24.21 -41.70 14.10
CA PHE A 276 -25.61 -42.09 13.87
C PHE A 276 -25.78 -43.45 13.16
N ILE A 277 -24.69 -44.07 12.69
CA ILE A 277 -24.69 -45.40 12.05
C ILE A 277 -24.41 -46.46 13.11
#